data_AF-A0A2E1VT69-F1
#
_entry.id   AF-A0A2E1VT69-F1
#
_cell.length_a   1.000
_cell.length_b   1.000
_cell.length_c   1.000
_cell.angle_alpha   90.00
_cell.angle_beta   90.00
_cell.angle_gamma   90.00
#
_symmetry.space_group_name_H-M   'P 1'
#
loop_
_entity.id
_entity.type
_entity.pdbx_description
1 polymer ?
#
loop_
_entity_poly.entity_id
_entity_poly.type
_entity_poly.pdbx_seq_one_letter_code
_entity_poly.pdbx_strand_id
1 'polypeptide(L)'
;MSIRPPVCPHCGYEIGAYAEALEALEAGALCLLCGGKLDEEQLRAAVDGWKDGAILDEGEQRAETEGAYLDEEEELLEGSPDFGDEGEDEEDPVI
;
A
#
# COMPACT_ATOMS: atom_id res chain seq x y z
N MET A 1 -13.82 19.31 -14.35
CA MET A 1 -13.88 19.80 -12.96
C MET A 1 -12.76 19.10 -12.21
N SER A 2 -11.96 19.83 -11.43
CA SER A 2 -10.99 19.21 -10.52
C SER A 2 -11.78 18.76 -9.29
N ILE A 3 -11.73 17.48 -8.96
CA ILE A 3 -12.27 16.97 -7.70
C ILE A 3 -11.39 17.56 -6.60
N ARG A 4 -11.99 18.11 -5.54
CA ARG A 4 -11.22 18.44 -4.35
C ARG A 4 -11.08 17.16 -3.52
N PRO A 5 -9.85 16.77 -3.14
CA PRO A 5 -9.66 15.58 -2.32
C PRO A 5 -10.38 15.74 -0.98
N PRO A 6 -11.03 14.67 -0.47
CA PRO A 6 -11.58 14.67 0.88
C PRO A 6 -10.47 14.90 1.91
N VAL A 7 -10.78 15.67 2.96
CA VAL A 7 -9.83 15.95 4.05
C VAL A 7 -10.41 15.42 5.34
N CYS A 8 -9.62 14.65 6.09
CA CYS A 8 -10.03 14.14 7.38
C CYS A 8 -10.20 15.28 8.38
N PRO A 9 -11.37 15.46 9.00
CA PRO A 9 -11.58 16.54 9.98
C PRO A 9 -10.85 16.30 11.30
N HIS A 10 -10.39 15.07 11.56
CA HIS A 10 -9.72 14.70 12.80
C HIS A 10 -8.22 14.99 12.78
N CYS A 11 -7.53 14.61 11.70
CA CYS A 11 -6.07 14.73 11.59
C CYS A 11 -5.59 15.64 10.46
N GLY A 12 -6.51 16.16 9.62
CA GLY A 12 -6.16 17.01 8.48
C GLY A 12 -5.54 16.27 7.30
N TYR A 13 -5.49 14.94 7.33
CA TYR A 13 -4.96 14.13 6.23
C TYR A 13 -5.83 14.28 4.98
N GLU A 14 -5.18 14.57 3.85
CA GLU A 14 -5.82 14.70 2.54
C GLU A 14 -5.81 13.35 1.83
N ILE A 15 -7.00 12.90 1.41
CA ILE A 15 -7.20 11.64 0.68
C ILE A 15 -7.02 11.93 -0.80
N GLY A 16 -5.80 11.72 -1.28
CA GLY A 16 -5.33 12.21 -2.57
C GLY A 16 -5.47 11.21 -3.72
N ALA A 17 -5.47 9.91 -3.40
CA ALA A 17 -5.54 8.84 -4.38
C ALA A 17 -6.95 8.23 -4.48
N TYR A 18 -7.27 7.69 -5.67
CA TYR A 18 -8.51 6.95 -5.89
C TYR A 18 -8.57 5.72 -4.99
N ALA A 19 -7.49 4.94 -4.90
CA ALA A 19 -7.45 3.74 -4.06
C ALA A 19 -7.70 4.08 -2.58
N GLU A 20 -7.07 5.14 -2.05
CA GLU A 20 -7.27 5.58 -0.68
C GLU A 20 -8.74 5.98 -0.41
N ALA A 21 -9.36 6.72 -1.35
CA ALA A 21 -10.75 7.13 -1.23
C ALA A 21 -11.71 5.94 -1.27
N LEU A 22 -11.46 4.97 -2.14
CA LEU A 22 -12.24 3.74 -2.26
C LEU A 22 -12.10 2.88 -0.99
N GLU A 23 -10.88 2.64 -0.52
CA GLU A 23 -10.61 1.87 0.70
C GLU A 23 -11.23 2.53 1.93
N ALA A 24 -11.14 3.86 2.07
CA ALA A 24 -11.78 4.60 3.15
C ALA A 24 -13.30 4.43 3.14
N LEU A 25 -13.91 4.40 1.94
CA LEU A 25 -15.35 4.16 1.76
C LEU A 25 -15.74 2.73 2.13
N GLU A 26 -14.98 1.73 1.67
CA GLU A 26 -15.17 0.31 1.99
C GLU A 26 -14.99 0.02 3.49
N ALA A 27 -14.07 0.73 4.15
CA ALA A 27 -13.88 0.70 5.59
C ALA A 27 -15.00 1.39 6.40
N GLY A 28 -16.10 1.81 5.74
CA GLY A 28 -17.22 2.46 6.38
C GLY A 28 -16.97 3.95 6.65
N ALA A 29 -16.37 4.66 5.70
CA ALA A 29 -16.01 6.07 5.79
C ALA A 29 -15.10 6.37 6.99
N LEU A 30 -14.02 5.61 7.13
CA LEU A 30 -13.00 5.81 8.16
C LEU A 30 -11.70 6.30 7.54
N CYS A 31 -11.03 7.22 8.22
CA CYS A 31 -9.70 7.68 7.85
C CYS A 31 -8.69 6.56 8.06
N LEU A 32 -7.98 6.18 7.01
CA LEU A 32 -6.97 5.12 7.04
C LEU A 32 -5.77 5.46 7.96
N LEU A 33 -5.51 6.76 8.20
CA LEU A 33 -4.42 7.19 9.08
C LEU A 33 -4.79 7.21 10.58
N CYS A 34 -5.95 7.75 10.94
CA CYS A 34 -6.31 7.99 12.35
C CYS A 34 -7.55 7.23 12.84
N GLY A 35 -8.25 6.50 11.97
CA GLY A 35 -9.52 5.84 12.28
C GLY A 35 -10.70 6.79 12.51
N GLY A 36 -10.50 8.10 12.34
CA GLY A 36 -11.55 9.11 12.49
C GLY A 36 -12.63 8.99 11.42
N LYS A 37 -13.87 9.42 11.74
CA LYS A 37 -14.99 9.35 10.80
C LYS A 37 -14.83 10.41 9.72
N LEU A 38 -15.05 10.01 8.47
CA LEU A 38 -15.06 10.86 7.29
C LEU A 38 -16.50 11.15 6.86
N ASP A 39 -16.66 12.21 6.08
CA ASP A 39 -17.91 12.49 5.39
C ASP A 39 -18.11 11.47 4.26
N GLU A 40 -19.11 10.60 4.42
CA GLU A 40 -19.39 9.52 3.48
C GLU A 40 -19.91 10.05 2.12
N GLU A 41 -20.70 11.12 2.12
CA GLU A 41 -21.22 11.72 0.89
C GLU A 41 -20.08 12.36 0.09
N GLN A 42 -19.18 13.06 0.77
CA GLN A 42 -17.99 13.62 0.16
C GLN A 42 -17.07 12.53 -0.41
N LEU A 43 -16.87 11.43 0.32
CA LEU A 43 -16.07 10.29 -0.17
C LEU A 43 -16.69 9.66 -1.43
N ARG A 44 -18.00 9.38 -1.42
CA ARG A 44 -18.70 8.83 -2.59
C ARG A 44 -18.58 9.74 -3.80
N ALA A 45 -18.86 11.03 -3.61
CA ALA A 45 -18.76 12.03 -4.67
C ALA A 45 -17.32 12.17 -5.20
N ALA A 46 -16.33 11.98 -4.32
CA ALA A 46 -14.93 11.94 -4.73
C ALA A 46 -14.71 10.73 -5.64
N VAL A 47 -14.94 9.50 -5.16
CA VAL A 47 -14.77 8.23 -5.90
C VAL A 47 -15.48 8.26 -7.26
N ASP A 48 -16.75 8.67 -7.30
CA ASP A 48 -17.55 8.78 -8.53
C ASP A 48 -17.02 9.84 -9.51
N GLY A 49 -16.26 10.81 -9.02
CA GLY A 49 -15.71 11.89 -9.81
C GLY A 49 -14.42 11.54 -10.56
N TRP A 50 -13.69 10.49 -10.13
CA TRP A 50 -12.41 10.12 -10.73
C TRP A 50 -12.61 9.71 -12.18
N LYS A 51 -11.65 10.10 -13.03
CA LYS A 51 -11.66 9.73 -14.45
C LYS A 51 -10.83 8.47 -14.64
N ASP A 52 -11.25 7.62 -15.57
CA ASP A 52 -10.54 6.40 -15.95
C ASP A 52 -9.04 6.62 -16.18
N GLY A 53 -8.67 7.70 -16.88
CA GLY A 53 -7.26 8.03 -17.11
C GLY A 53 -6.47 8.26 -15.81
N ALA A 54 -7.03 8.98 -14.84
CA ALA A 54 -6.36 9.21 -13.57
C ALA A 54 -6.24 7.92 -12.73
N ILE A 55 -7.22 7.01 -12.83
CA ILE A 55 -7.18 5.71 -12.17
C ILE A 55 -6.09 4.83 -12.80
N LEU A 56 -5.99 4.83 -14.12
CA LEU A 56 -4.96 4.08 -14.85
C LEU A 56 -3.56 4.62 -14.56
N ASP A 57 -3.38 5.95 -14.57
CA ASP A 57 -2.10 6.59 -14.27
C ASP A 57 -1.64 6.28 -12.83
N GLU A 58 -2.57 6.25 -11.86
CA GLU A 58 -2.29 5.83 -10.48
C GLU A 58 -1.88 4.35 -10.43
N GLY A 59 -2.60 3.48 -11.13
CA GLY A 59 -2.30 2.05 -11.20
C GLY A 59 -0.93 1.75 -11.83
N GLU A 60 -0.56 2.46 -12.89
CA GLU A 60 0.75 2.36 -13.53
C GLU A 60 1.87 2.74 -12.57
N GLN A 61 1.78 3.91 -11.91
CA GLN A 61 2.78 4.36 -10.94
C GLN A 61 2.95 3.40 -9.76
N ARG A 62 1.83 2.84 -9.26
CA ARG A 62 1.87 1.82 -8.19
C ARG A 62 2.56 0.55 -8.65
N ALA A 63 2.22 0.04 -9.82
CA ALA A 63 2.83 -1.17 -10.38
C ALA A 63 4.35 -0.99 -10.61
N GLU A 64 4.76 0.17 -11.13
CA GLU A 64 6.19 0.49 -11.29
C GLU A 64 6.92 0.55 -9.95
N THR A 65 6.32 1.19 -8.95
CA THR A 65 6.90 1.30 -7.61
C THR A 65 7.04 -0.08 -6.95
N GLU A 66 5.99 -0.91 -7.01
CA GLU A 66 6.01 -2.27 -6.48
C GLU A 66 7.03 -3.16 -7.21
N GLY A 67 7.15 -3.02 -8.53
CA GLY A 67 8.17 -3.72 -9.31
C GLY A 67 9.59 -3.38 -8.86
N ALA A 68 9.90 -2.09 -8.66
CA ALA A 68 11.20 -1.66 -8.18
C ALA A 68 11.54 -2.22 -6.79
N TYR A 69 10.55 -2.30 -5.88
CA TYR A 69 10.76 -2.92 -4.57
C TYR A 69 11.04 -4.42 -4.66
N LEU A 70 10.38 -5.14 -5.57
CA LEU A 70 10.62 -6.57 -5.76
C LEU A 70 12.01 -6.84 -6.34
N ASP A 71 12.47 -6.01 -7.28
CA ASP A 71 13.82 -6.11 -7.84
C ASP A 71 14.88 -5.87 -6.75
N GLU A 72 14.68 -4.87 -5.87
CA GLU A 72 15.56 -4.63 -4.71
C GLU A 72 15.54 -5.80 -3.70
N GLU A 73 14.39 -6.44 -3.48
CA GLU A 73 14.28 -7.61 -2.60
C GLU A 73 15.03 -8.81 -3.18
N GLU A 74 14.92 -9.05 -4.49
CA GLU A 74 15.66 -10.12 -5.18
C GLU A 74 17.17 -9.92 -5.07
N GLU A 75 17.67 -8.70 -5.30
CA GLU A 75 19.10 -8.39 -5.12
C GLU A 75 19.57 -8.60 -3.66
N LEU A 76 18.74 -8.26 -2.67
CA LEU A 76 19.05 -8.45 -1.25
C LEU A 76 19.08 -9.94 -0.86
N LEU A 77 18.18 -10.75 -1.43
CA LEU A 77 18.11 -12.19 -1.20
C LEU A 77 19.26 -12.93 -1.89
N GLU A 78 19.65 -12.53 -3.11
CA GLU A 78 20.81 -13.10 -3.81
C GLU A 78 22.15 -12.75 -3.13
N GLY A 79 22.21 -11.61 -2.42
CA GLY A 79 23.37 -11.20 -1.63
C GLY A 79 23.42 -11.74 -0.20
N SER A 80 22.37 -12.43 0.25
CA SER A 80 22.27 -12.95 1.62
C SER A 80 23.15 -14.19 1.82
N PRO A 81 23.96 -14.29 2.89
CA PRO A 81 24.73 -15.49 3.18
C PRO A 81 23.80 -16.69 3.32
N ASP A 82 24.14 -17.79 2.66
CA ASP A 82 23.49 -19.08 2.90
C ASP A 82 23.85 -19.56 4.31
N PHE A 83 22.93 -19.38 5.26
CA PHE A 83 23.05 -19.85 6.64
C PHE A 83 22.70 -21.35 6.76
N GLY A 84 22.85 -22.13 5.68
CA GLY A 84 22.28 -23.46 5.54
C GLY A 84 23.25 -24.65 5.48
N ASP A 85 24.57 -24.49 5.56
CA ASP A 85 25.48 -25.63 5.29
C ASP A 85 26.71 -25.76 6.22
N GLU A 86 26.74 -25.09 7.39
CA GLU A 86 27.82 -25.26 8.40
C GLU A 86 27.37 -26.03 9.66
N GLY A 87 26.23 -26.73 9.62
CA GLY A 87 25.58 -27.28 10.82
C GLY A 87 25.48 -28.81 10.93
N GLU A 88 25.87 -29.58 9.92
CA GLU A 88 25.68 -31.05 9.93
C GLU A 88 26.99 -31.85 10.03
N ASP A 89 27.93 -31.42 10.88
CA ASP A 89 29.11 -32.23 11.23
C ASP A 89 29.20 -32.48 12.75
N GLU A 90 28.11 -32.90 13.39
CA GLU A 90 28.20 -33.54 14.72
C GLU A 90 28.10 -35.06 14.54
N GLU A 91 29.25 -35.71 14.35
CA GLU A 91 29.37 -37.17 14.45
C GLU A 91 28.90 -37.60 15.85
N ASP A 92 27.70 -38.18 15.92
CA ASP A 92 27.16 -38.82 17.12
C ASP A 92 28.20 -39.81 17.69
N PRO A 93 28.61 -39.69 18.96
CA PRO A 93 29.59 -40.60 19.53
C PRO A 93 29.03 -42.03 19.59
N VAL A 94 29.64 -42.93 18.82
CA VAL A 94 29.33 -44.37 18.84
C VAL A 94 29.68 -44.92 20.23
N ILE A 95 28.65 -45.43 20.91
CA ILE A 95 28.67 -46.05 22.24
C ILE A 95 29.60 -47.28 22.28
#